data_AF-A0A1E5SKX0-F1
#
_entry.id   AF-A0A1E5SKX0-F1
#
_cell.length_a   1.000
_cell.length_b   1.000
_cell.length_c   1.000
_cell.angle_alpha   90.00
_cell.angle_beta   90.00
_cell.angle_gamma   90.00
#
_symmetry.space_group_name_H-M   'P 1'
#
loop_
_entity.id
_entity.type
_entity.pdbx_description
1 polymer ?
#
loop_
_entity_poly.entity_id
_entity_poly.type
_entity_poly.pdbx_seq_one_letter_code
_entity_poly.pdbx_strand_id
1 'polypeptide(L)'
;MNNFKVHTLNGRRAYYAKLGRRWIVEEGDDTYEFRNIEEMIKTYPDLLEIDSVKMSYERRLAAKREVRPEPPVRHTEVFSKTVTCYYCSGKGNVYEGIMCPNCDGSGSFTVNTKGLG
;
A
#
# COMPACT_ATOMS: atom_id res chain seq x y z
N MET A 1 -27.86 -14.61 -8.08
CA MET A 1 -27.24 -15.78 -7.42
C MET A 1 -25.73 -15.61 -7.45
N ASN A 2 -25.09 -15.52 -6.28
CA ASN A 2 -23.63 -15.42 -6.23
C ASN A 2 -23.02 -16.77 -6.61
N ASN A 3 -22.34 -16.81 -7.75
CA ASN A 3 -21.72 -17.99 -8.31
C ASN A 3 -20.38 -18.24 -7.60
N PHE A 4 -20.42 -18.79 -6.39
CA PHE A 4 -19.21 -19.20 -5.67
C PHE A 4 -18.76 -20.58 -6.16
N LYS A 5 -17.46 -20.76 -6.39
CA LYS A 5 -16.91 -22.09 -6.64
C LYS A 5 -16.92 -22.85 -5.32
N VAL A 6 -17.78 -23.85 -5.23
CA VAL A 6 -17.90 -24.74 -4.06
C VAL A 6 -17.08 -26.00 -4.31
N HIS A 7 -16.28 -26.36 -3.33
CA HIS A 7 -15.45 -27.55 -3.32
C HIS A 7 -16.04 -28.55 -2.33
N THR A 8 -16.26 -29.78 -2.75
CA THR A 8 -16.89 -30.82 -1.91
C THR A 8 -15.91 -31.95 -1.66
N LEU A 9 -15.72 -32.32 -0.40
CA LEU A 9 -14.87 -33.45 0.02
C LEU A 9 -15.41 -34.02 1.33
N ASN A 10 -15.53 -35.34 1.44
CA ASN A 10 -15.98 -36.04 2.66
C ASN A 10 -17.30 -35.50 3.25
N GLY A 11 -18.25 -35.10 2.40
CA GLY A 11 -19.52 -34.51 2.83
C GLY A 11 -19.44 -33.05 3.29
N ARG A 12 -18.24 -32.45 3.29
CA ARG A 12 -18.00 -31.04 3.62
C ARG A 12 -18.04 -30.18 2.37
N ARG A 13 -18.44 -28.92 2.54
CA ARG A 13 -18.44 -27.91 1.47
C ARG A 13 -17.50 -26.78 1.86
N ALA A 14 -16.44 -26.58 1.08
CA ALA A 14 -15.50 -25.49 1.25
C ALA A 14 -15.64 -24.47 0.11
N TYR A 15 -15.76 -23.18 0.42
CA TYR A 15 -15.83 -22.14 -0.61
C TYR A 15 -15.28 -20.80 -0.10
N TYR A 16 -14.92 -19.94 -1.05
CA TYR A 16 -14.46 -18.59 -0.75
C TYR A 16 -15.59 -17.58 -0.89
N ALA A 17 -15.98 -16.95 0.22
CA ALA A 17 -16.97 -15.90 0.27
C ALA A 17 -16.31 -14.56 -0.09
N LYS A 18 -16.69 -14.00 -1.26
CA LYS A 18 -16.21 -12.67 -1.69
C LYS A 18 -16.63 -11.57 -0.71
N LEU A 19 -17.86 -11.67 -0.21
CA LEU A 19 -18.35 -10.80 0.85
C LEU A 19 -17.70 -11.24 2.17
N GLY A 20 -16.99 -10.32 2.83
CA GLY A 20 -16.19 -10.63 4.02
C GLY A 20 -14.78 -11.17 3.73
N ARG A 21 -14.49 -11.61 2.50
CA ARG A 21 -13.18 -12.16 2.07
C ARG A 21 -12.71 -13.31 2.97
N ARG A 22 -13.61 -14.25 3.26
CA ARG A 22 -13.37 -15.39 4.15
C ARG A 22 -13.48 -16.72 3.41
N TRP A 23 -12.76 -17.71 3.92
CA TRP A 23 -12.99 -19.10 3.57
C TRP A 23 -14.04 -19.68 4.51
N ILE A 24 -15.02 -20.38 3.95
CA ILE A 24 -16.12 -20.99 4.69
C ILE A 24 -16.05 -22.49 4.46
N VAL A 25 -16.15 -23.26 5.54
CA VAL A 25 -16.30 -24.73 5.51
C VAL A 25 -17.60 -25.07 6.23
N GLU A 26 -18.51 -25.72 5.52
CA GLU A 26 -19.76 -26.26 6.06
C GLU A 26 -19.59 -27.76 6.30
N GLU A 27 -19.90 -28.22 7.51
CA GLU A 27 -19.87 -29.62 7.94
C GLU A 27 -21.18 -29.94 8.64
N GLY A 28 -22.12 -30.56 7.92
CA GLY A 28 -23.48 -30.76 8.42
C GLY A 28 -24.20 -29.43 8.65
N ASP A 29 -24.62 -29.17 9.89
CA ASP A 29 -25.28 -27.92 10.30
C ASP A 29 -24.30 -26.85 10.79
N ASP A 30 -23.02 -27.21 10.99
CA ASP A 30 -22.00 -26.28 11.47
C ASP A 30 -21.32 -25.55 10.32
N THR A 31 -21.05 -24.25 10.54
CA THR A 31 -20.34 -23.39 9.61
C THR A 31 -19.11 -22.80 10.27
N TYR A 32 -17.94 -23.02 9.68
CA TYR A 32 -16.66 -22.54 10.16
C TYR A 32 -16.09 -21.50 9.20
N GLU A 33 -15.67 -20.36 9.75
CA GLU A 33 -15.09 -19.26 8.98
C GLU A 33 -13.60 -19.08 9.25
N PHE A 34 -12.83 -18.87 8.20
CA PHE A 34 -11.38 -18.69 8.24
C PHE A 34 -10.97 -17.40 7.52
N ARG A 35 -9.98 -16.68 8.04
CA ARG A 35 -9.54 -15.40 7.44
C ARG A 35 -8.78 -15.62 6.14
N ASN A 36 -8.11 -16.75 6.01
CA ASN A 36 -7.28 -17.08 4.87
C ASN A 36 -7.25 -18.60 4.64
N ILE A 37 -6.73 -19.02 3.48
CA ILE A 37 -6.69 -20.45 3.13
C ILE A 37 -5.73 -21.21 4.05
N GLU A 38 -4.70 -20.55 4.59
CA GLU A 38 -3.72 -21.18 5.48
C GLU A 38 -4.33 -21.59 6.82
N GLU A 39 -5.17 -20.75 7.41
CA GLU A 39 -5.96 -21.07 8.60
C GLU A 39 -6.92 -22.23 8.34
N MET A 40 -7.61 -22.22 7.19
CA MET A 40 -8.52 -23.30 6.79
C MET A 40 -7.77 -24.64 6.65
N ILE A 41 -6.65 -24.66 5.94
CA ILE A 41 -5.84 -25.88 5.72
C ILE A 41 -5.20 -26.39 7.01
N LYS A 42 -4.90 -25.50 7.97
CA LYS A 42 -4.41 -25.91 9.29
C LYS A 42 -5.44 -26.74 10.07
N THR A 43 -6.72 -26.40 9.93
CA THR A 43 -7.83 -27.15 10.56
C THR A 43 -8.30 -28.33 9.72
N TYR A 44 -8.32 -28.18 8.39
CA TYR A 44 -8.81 -29.18 7.43
C TYR A 44 -7.73 -29.48 6.36
N PRO A 45 -6.69 -30.25 6.73
CA PRO A 45 -5.57 -30.54 5.82
C PRO A 45 -5.98 -31.43 4.63
N ASP A 46 -7.03 -32.24 4.78
CA ASP A 46 -7.61 -33.09 3.75
C ASP A 46 -8.15 -32.29 2.55
N LEU A 47 -8.53 -31.02 2.74
CA LEU A 47 -8.95 -30.15 1.63
C LEU A 47 -7.85 -29.92 0.58
N LEU A 48 -6.59 -30.23 0.86
CA LEU A 48 -5.51 -30.24 -0.14
C LEU A 48 -5.63 -31.37 -1.18
N GLU A 49 -6.48 -32.37 -0.96
CA GLU A 49 -6.82 -33.37 -1.99
C GLU A 49 -7.59 -32.76 -3.16
N ILE A 50 -8.22 -31.61 -2.95
CA ILE A 50 -8.93 -30.89 -4.01
C ILE A 50 -7.92 -30.04 -4.80
N ASP A 51 -7.64 -30.42 -6.04
CA ASP A 51 -6.64 -29.78 -6.91
C ASP A 51 -6.74 -28.25 -6.93
N SER A 52 -7.96 -27.71 -7.01
CA SER A 52 -8.15 -26.26 -7.03
C SER A 52 -7.81 -25.57 -5.70
N VAL A 53 -8.03 -26.24 -4.57
CA VAL A 53 -7.65 -25.73 -3.24
C VAL A 53 -6.13 -25.80 -3.09
N LYS A 54 -5.53 -26.93 -3.46
CA LYS A 54 -4.08 -27.12 -3.49
C LYS A 54 -3.37 -26.06 -4.34
N MET A 55 -3.81 -25.88 -5.58
CA MET A 55 -3.27 -24.84 -6.47
C MET A 55 -3.40 -23.42 -5.88
N SER A 56 -4.49 -23.12 -5.17
CA SER A 56 -4.69 -21.82 -4.53
C SER A 56 -3.74 -21.64 -3.35
N TYR A 57 -3.50 -22.69 -2.56
CA TYR A 57 -2.60 -22.69 -1.43
C TYR A 57 -1.14 -22.52 -1.88
N GLU A 58 -0.71 -23.30 -2.88
CA GLU A 58 0.64 -23.24 -3.44
C GLU A 58 0.96 -21.88 -4.06
N ARG A 59 0.03 -21.27 -4.81
CA ARG A 59 0.20 -19.92 -5.36
C ARG A 59 0.46 -18.88 -4.27
N ARG A 60 -0.24 -18.97 -3.15
CA ARG A 60 -0.01 -18.05 -2.02
C ARG A 60 1.33 -18.31 -1.33
N LEU A 61 1.74 -19.57 -1.21
CA LEU A 61 3.04 -19.92 -0.67
C LEU A 61 4.17 -19.38 -1.56
N ALA A 62 4.04 -19.51 -2.88
CA ALA A 62 4.98 -18.95 -3.85
C ALA A 62 5.05 -17.41 -3.76
N ALA A 63 3.91 -16.73 -3.71
CA ALA A 63 3.86 -15.27 -3.57
C ALA A 63 4.48 -14.74 -2.27
N LYS A 64 4.55 -15.54 -1.20
CA LYS A 64 5.28 -15.20 0.03
C LYS A 64 6.78 -15.43 -0.08
N ARG A 65 7.20 -16.39 -0.90
CA ARG A 65 8.62 -16.70 -1.15
C ARG A 65 9.26 -15.75 -2.14
N GLU A 66 8.48 -15.18 -3.05
CA GLU A 66 8.95 -14.11 -3.93
C GLU A 66 9.37 -12.91 -3.08
N VAL A 67 10.70 -12.72 -2.98
CA VAL A 67 11.28 -11.50 -2.45
C VAL A 67 10.83 -10.38 -3.37
N ARG A 68 9.87 -9.56 -2.91
CA ARG A 68 9.50 -8.36 -3.64
C ARG A 68 10.76 -7.48 -3.72
N PRO A 69 11.22 -7.08 -4.93
CA PRO A 69 12.28 -6.10 -5.02
C PRO A 69 11.82 -4.86 -4.25
N GLU A 70 12.72 -4.26 -3.49
CA GLU A 70 12.41 -3.01 -2.81
C GLU A 70 11.92 -1.99 -3.84
N PRO A 71 10.81 -1.28 -3.57
CA PRO A 71 10.34 -0.25 -4.49
C PRO A 71 11.48 0.74 -4.72
N PRO A 72 11.74 1.15 -5.98
CA PRO A 72 12.85 2.05 -6.27
C PRO A 72 12.66 3.37 -5.51
N VAL A 73 13.63 3.70 -4.66
CA VAL A 73 13.67 4.99 -3.96
C VAL A 73 13.94 6.07 -4.99
N ARG A 74 12.94 6.91 -5.28
CA ARG A 74 13.11 8.07 -6.15
C ARG A 74 13.88 9.15 -5.37
N HIS A 75 15.18 9.24 -5.58
CA HIS A 75 15.96 10.39 -5.12
C HIS A 75 15.49 11.62 -5.89
N THR A 76 14.84 12.56 -5.20
CA THR A 76 14.51 13.86 -5.77
C THR A 76 15.60 14.83 -5.38
N GLU A 77 16.42 15.26 -6.33
CA GLU A 77 17.39 16.32 -6.07
C GLU A 77 16.65 17.65 -5.85
N VAL A 78 16.94 18.29 -4.72
CA VAL A 78 16.44 19.62 -4.38
C VAL A 78 17.60 20.58 -4.54
N PHE A 79 17.49 21.50 -5.50
CA PHE A 79 18.45 22.58 -5.66
C PHE A 79 17.98 23.80 -4.87
N SER A 80 18.86 24.36 -4.06
CA SER A 80 18.60 25.56 -3.25
C SER A 80 19.51 26.70 -3.71
N LYS A 81 18.94 27.88 -3.97
CA LYS A 81 19.70 29.09 -4.28
C LYS A 81 19.15 30.28 -3.50
N THR A 82 20.06 31.01 -2.86
CA THR A 82 19.74 32.31 -2.26
C THR A 82 19.64 33.36 -3.37
N VAL A 83 18.54 34.11 -3.40
CA VAL A 83 18.31 35.17 -4.37
C VAL A 83 17.99 36.49 -3.67
N THR A 84 18.44 37.59 -4.27
CA THR A 84 18.16 38.94 -3.77
C THR A 84 16.68 39.26 -3.91
N CYS A 85 16.09 39.83 -2.88
CA CYS A 85 14.69 40.24 -2.91
C CYS A 85 14.51 41.39 -3.90
N TYR A 86 13.79 41.13 -4.98
CA TYR A 86 13.51 42.10 -6.04
C TYR A 86 12.75 43.33 -5.50
N TYR A 87 11.79 43.12 -4.59
CA TYR A 87 10.89 44.16 -4.08
C TYR A 87 11.55 45.21 -3.20
N CYS A 88 12.65 44.88 -2.52
CA CYS A 88 13.45 45.85 -1.75
C CYS A 88 14.84 46.07 -2.35
N SER A 89 15.11 45.51 -3.55
CA SER A 89 16.42 45.53 -4.19
C SER A 89 17.57 45.11 -3.26
N GLY A 90 17.32 44.15 -2.37
CA GLY A 90 18.31 43.65 -1.42
C GLY A 90 18.50 44.47 -0.14
N LYS A 91 17.79 45.59 0.03
CA LYS A 91 17.97 46.48 1.20
C LYS A 91 17.32 45.96 2.47
N GLY A 92 16.34 45.06 2.37
CA GLY A 92 15.56 44.55 3.50
C GLY A 92 14.46 45.49 3.97
N ASN A 93 14.50 46.79 3.64
CA ASN A 93 13.46 47.77 3.94
C ASN A 93 12.86 48.36 2.65
N VAL A 94 11.62 48.86 2.74
CA VAL A 94 10.89 49.45 1.60
C VAL A 94 10.84 50.98 1.65
N TYR A 95 10.58 51.56 2.81
CA TYR A 95 10.55 53.02 3.03
C TYR A 95 10.58 53.31 4.54
N GLU A 96 11.28 54.37 4.98
CA GLU A 96 11.34 54.83 6.39
C GLU A 96 11.54 53.72 7.44
N GLY A 97 12.41 52.75 7.16
CA GLY A 97 12.71 51.66 8.10
C GLY A 97 11.64 50.58 8.19
N ILE A 98 10.57 50.65 7.40
CA ILE A 98 9.57 49.58 7.30
C ILE A 98 10.21 48.35 6.66
N MET A 99 10.13 47.21 7.34
CA MET A 99 10.65 45.94 6.86
C MET A 99 9.92 45.49 5.61
N CYS A 100 10.68 44.94 4.65
CA CYS A 100 10.12 44.41 3.41
C CYS A 100 9.35 43.11 3.70
N PRO A 101 8.04 43.04 3.41
CA PRO A 101 7.23 41.87 3.72
C PRO A 101 7.54 40.66 2.83
N ASN A 102 8.27 40.85 1.73
CA ASN A 102 8.63 39.76 0.81
C ASN A 102 9.91 39.02 1.21
N CYS A 103 10.70 39.59 2.12
CA CYS A 103 11.92 38.96 2.63
C CYS A 103 12.06 39.11 4.16
N ASP A 104 11.00 39.55 4.84
CA ASP A 104 10.97 39.78 6.29
C ASP A 104 12.18 40.56 6.82
N GLY A 105 12.61 41.58 6.08
CA GLY A 105 13.75 42.41 6.48
C GLY A 105 15.13 41.91 6.05
N SER A 106 15.27 40.67 5.54
CA SER A 106 16.57 40.06 5.26
C SER A 106 17.27 40.55 3.98
N GLY A 107 16.51 41.14 3.05
CA GLY A 107 16.99 41.51 1.72
C GLY A 107 17.18 40.33 0.75
N SER A 108 17.01 39.08 1.19
CA SER A 108 17.18 37.88 0.34
C SER A 108 16.35 36.70 0.82
N PHE A 109 16.04 35.75 -0.07
CA PHE A 109 15.33 34.53 0.32
C PHE A 109 15.85 33.32 -0.43
N THR A 110 15.68 32.14 0.17
CA THR A 110 16.11 30.87 -0.42
C THR A 110 14.99 30.30 -1.27
N VAL A 111 15.28 30.07 -2.55
CA VAL A 111 14.37 29.37 -3.47
C VAL A 111 14.83 27.93 -3.57
N ASN A 112 13.88 27.01 -3.39
CA ASN A 112 14.09 25.57 -3.55
C ASN A 112 13.35 25.12 -4.82
N THR A 113 14.08 24.51 -5.74
CA THR A 113 13.51 23.92 -6.96
C THR A 113 13.69 22.41 -6.94
N LYS A 114 12.60 21.69 -7.19
CA LYS A 114 12.62 20.26 -7.46
C LYS A 114 12.74 20.08 -8.97
N GLY A 115 13.88 19.58 -9.45
CA GLY A 115 14.10 19.09 -10.82
C GLY A 115 13.59 19.92 -12.00
N LEU A 116 14.51 20.62 -12.68
CA LEU A 116 14.55 20.71 -14.14
C LEU A 116 16.02 20.53 -14.55
N GLY A 117 16.53 19.31 -14.34
CA GLY A 117 17.85 18.87 -14.82
C GLY A 117 17.64 17.87 -15.94
#